data_AF-A0A068VRA4-F1
#
_entry.id   AF-A0A068VRA4-F1
#
_cell.length_a   1.000
_cell.length_b   1.000
_cell.length_c   1.000
_cell.angle_alpha   90.00
_cell.angle_beta   90.00
_cell.angle_gamma   90.00
#
_symmetry.space_group_name_H-M   'P 1'
#
loop_
_entity.id
_entity.type
_entity.pdbx_description
1 polymer ?
#
loop_
_entity_poly.entity_id
_entity_poly.type
_entity_poly.pdbx_seq_one_letter_code
_entity_poly.pdbx_strand_id
1 'polypeptide(L)'
;LVPKVKKLKTLASRKHASVHQRRAILGFLAELDIQELPLFFFLLIKPLQGTSVTADVSRQCLLSSSESVKDEFDSISILKQFTVDGLKGLSWKKKFGFLHVIEEILAVFDEYHINPFLNLLMGCVVRVLESCTAALESSKCKEPSLTDSGFNVAAAYDIVDREIDIVTSTAVKQFKELRSLCLKIVSSALAKYENHDFHSEFWDLFFTAASPLIGSFKQEGASSEKPSSLFSCFLAISRSIKFVPLLGRKKNLVPDIFSMFTITTASDAIISCVFKFVENLLNLDSQLGTEDGSVKRVLLPHLNVLVDSLHCLFTIDSGTKRYYSLPNPFIIWAGIIS
;
A
#
# COMPACT_ATOMS: atom_id res chain seq x y z
N LEU A 1 3.61 -8.95 35.61
CA LEU A 1 2.42 -9.34 34.79
C LEU A 1 2.62 -10.55 33.87
N VAL A 2 3.85 -11.05 33.68
CA VAL A 2 4.20 -12.23 32.85
C VAL A 2 3.49 -13.58 33.19
N PRO A 3 2.97 -13.88 34.41
CA PRO A 3 2.42 -15.22 34.66
C PRO A 3 1.01 -15.46 34.07
N LYS A 4 0.19 -14.43 33.88
CA LYS A 4 -1.24 -14.61 33.51
C LYS A 4 -1.47 -14.89 32.03
N VAL A 5 -0.48 -14.66 31.16
CA VAL A 5 -0.61 -14.92 29.70
C VAL A 5 -0.22 -16.37 29.33
N LYS A 6 0.41 -17.14 30.24
CA LYS A 6 0.92 -18.49 29.94
C LYS A 6 -0.14 -19.62 29.96
N LYS A 7 -1.37 -19.36 30.43
CA LYS A 7 -2.40 -20.41 30.65
C LYS A 7 -3.55 -20.44 29.61
N LEU A 8 -3.36 -19.91 28.40
CA LEU A 8 -4.36 -19.98 27.32
C LEU A 8 -4.06 -21.04 26.24
N LYS A 9 -3.37 -22.13 26.61
CA LYS A 9 -2.93 -23.18 25.65
C LYS A 9 -3.96 -24.29 25.39
N THR A 10 -5.15 -24.24 25.97
CA THR A 10 -6.16 -25.29 25.82
C THR A 10 -7.51 -24.65 25.61
N LEU A 11 -8.16 -24.99 24.49
CA LEU A 11 -9.50 -24.56 24.02
C LEU A 11 -9.55 -23.26 23.20
N ALA A 12 -9.33 -23.41 21.89
CA ALA A 12 -10.19 -22.87 20.83
C ALA A 12 -9.51 -23.06 19.45
N SER A 13 -10.30 -23.13 18.38
CA SER A 13 -9.79 -23.33 17.01
C SER A 13 -8.70 -22.27 16.70
N ARG A 14 -7.50 -22.76 16.36
CA ARG A 14 -6.22 -22.03 16.47
C ARG A 14 -6.13 -20.69 15.70
N LYS A 15 -7.04 -20.42 14.74
CA LYS A 15 -7.00 -19.21 13.91
C LYS A 15 -7.91 -18.09 14.42
N HIS A 16 -9.14 -18.40 14.84
CA HIS A 16 -10.06 -17.36 15.31
C HIS A 16 -9.73 -16.93 16.74
N ALA A 17 -9.33 -17.87 17.60
CA ALA A 17 -8.91 -17.56 18.97
C ALA A 17 -7.70 -16.62 19.04
N SER A 18 -6.74 -16.79 18.12
CA SER A 18 -5.54 -15.93 18.07
C SER A 18 -5.85 -14.51 17.60
N VAL A 19 -6.77 -14.34 16.64
CA VAL A 19 -7.25 -13.02 16.19
C VAL A 19 -8.04 -12.32 17.30
N HIS A 20 -8.98 -13.00 17.95
CA HIS A 20 -9.75 -12.40 19.06
C HIS A 20 -8.86 -12.04 20.25
N GLN A 21 -7.86 -12.87 20.56
CA GLN A 21 -6.89 -12.56 21.62
C GLN A 21 -6.02 -11.35 21.26
N ARG A 22 -5.52 -11.26 20.03
CA ARG A 22 -4.76 -10.10 19.57
C ARG A 22 -5.59 -8.82 19.66
N ARG A 23 -6.84 -8.88 19.17
CA ARG A 23 -7.77 -7.75 19.24
C ARG A 23 -8.09 -7.33 20.67
N ALA A 24 -8.24 -8.29 21.59
CA ALA A 24 -8.46 -7.99 23.02
C ALA A 24 -7.24 -7.31 23.66
N ILE A 25 -6.03 -7.77 23.33
CA ILE A 25 -4.78 -7.13 23.81
C ILE A 25 -4.68 -5.71 23.25
N LEU A 26 -4.93 -5.52 21.95
CA LEU A 26 -4.91 -4.21 21.33
C LEU A 26 -6.01 -3.30 21.89
N GLY A 27 -7.19 -3.84 22.21
CA GLY A 27 -8.27 -3.11 22.85
C GLY A 27 -7.86 -2.60 24.23
N PHE A 28 -7.21 -3.43 25.04
CA PHE A 28 -6.64 -2.97 26.32
C PHE A 28 -5.55 -1.90 26.12
N LEU A 29 -4.67 -2.07 25.14
CA LEU A 29 -3.61 -1.10 24.87
C LEU A 29 -4.16 0.24 24.34
N ALA A 30 -5.28 0.23 23.62
CA ALA A 30 -5.92 1.44 23.12
C ALA A 30 -6.55 2.31 24.22
N GLU A 31 -6.76 1.77 25.42
CA GLU A 31 -7.25 2.50 26.59
C GLU A 31 -6.10 3.10 27.44
N LEU A 32 -4.84 2.84 27.08
CA LEU A 32 -3.69 3.40 27.81
C LEU A 32 -3.42 4.84 27.39
N ASP A 33 -2.81 5.61 28.30
CA ASP A 33 -2.39 6.96 27.99
C ASP A 33 -1.33 6.97 26.88
N ILE A 34 -1.32 8.02 26.05
CA ILE A 34 -0.36 8.19 24.95
C ILE A 34 1.09 8.03 25.43
N GLN A 35 1.40 8.37 26.68
CA GLN A 35 2.75 8.26 27.25
C GLN A 35 3.22 6.83 27.49
N GLU A 36 2.29 5.88 27.57
CA GLU A 36 2.60 4.46 27.82
C GLU A 36 2.77 3.67 26.51
N LEU A 37 2.25 4.20 25.40
CA LEU A 37 2.27 3.59 24.07
C LEU A 37 3.66 3.51 23.38
N PRO A 38 4.63 4.41 23.59
CA PRO A 38 5.93 4.37 22.93
C PRO A 38 6.64 3.03 23.08
N LEU A 39 6.60 2.45 24.28
CA LEU A 39 7.22 1.16 24.57
C LEU A 39 6.57 0.02 23.77
N PHE A 40 5.24 0.05 23.62
CA PHE A 40 4.52 -0.93 22.82
C PHE A 40 4.93 -0.85 21.34
N PHE A 41 4.90 0.33 20.74
CA PHE A 41 5.26 0.52 19.33
C PHE A 41 6.74 0.21 19.06
N PHE A 42 7.63 0.55 19.98
CA PHE A 42 9.04 0.16 19.90
C PHE A 42 9.20 -1.37 19.91
N LEU A 43 8.56 -2.06 20.86
CA LEU A 43 8.62 -3.53 20.98
C LEU A 43 7.96 -4.24 19.79
N LEU A 44 6.99 -3.60 19.14
CA LEU A 44 6.34 -4.11 17.94
C LEU A 44 7.29 -4.16 16.74
N ILE A 45 8.17 -3.16 16.61
CA ILE A 45 9.09 -3.01 15.46
C ILE A 45 10.40 -3.74 15.68
N LYS A 46 10.87 -3.84 16.94
CA LYS A 46 12.13 -4.49 17.31
C LYS A 46 12.37 -5.87 16.66
N PRO A 47 11.39 -6.79 16.53
CA PRO A 47 11.60 -8.09 15.89
C PRO A 47 11.90 -8.01 14.39
N LEU A 48 11.69 -6.85 13.78
CA LEU A 48 11.89 -6.62 12.36
C LEU A 48 13.23 -5.93 12.06
N GLN A 49 13.85 -5.34 13.07
CA GLN A 49 15.22 -4.85 13.01
C GLN A 49 16.12 -6.09 13.06
N GLY A 50 16.96 -6.32 12.05
CA GLY A 50 17.85 -7.48 11.98
C GLY A 50 18.79 -7.58 13.20
N THR A 51 19.49 -8.71 13.36
CA THR A 51 20.43 -8.98 14.47
C THR A 51 21.61 -8.01 14.60
N SER A 52 21.74 -6.99 13.73
CA SER A 52 22.84 -6.02 13.75
C SER A 52 22.64 -4.83 14.69
N VAL A 53 21.47 -4.67 15.33
CA VAL A 53 21.24 -3.53 16.22
C VAL A 53 21.88 -3.78 17.59
N THR A 54 22.96 -3.08 17.89
CA THR A 54 23.63 -3.05 19.20
C THR A 54 22.67 -2.55 20.28
N ALA A 55 22.65 -3.25 21.42
CA ALA A 55 21.72 -3.04 22.53
C ALA A 55 21.74 -1.60 23.12
N ASP A 56 22.78 -0.83 22.86
CA ASP A 56 22.94 0.54 23.37
C ASP A 56 22.08 1.57 22.64
N VAL A 57 21.83 1.42 21.34
CA VAL A 57 20.95 2.32 20.56
C VAL A 57 19.48 2.12 20.96
N SER A 58 19.09 0.86 21.22
CA SER A 58 17.75 0.52 21.72
C SER A 58 17.44 1.13 23.09
N ARG A 59 18.45 1.33 23.94
CA ARG A 59 18.28 1.99 25.25
C ARG A 59 18.15 3.50 25.10
N GLN A 60 18.89 4.11 24.16
CA GLN A 60 18.86 5.54 23.96
C GLN A 60 17.51 6.04 23.40
N CYS A 61 16.88 5.31 22.47
CA CYS A 61 15.52 5.61 22.00
C CYS A 61 14.43 5.45 23.08
N LEU A 62 14.60 4.51 24.01
CA LEU A 62 13.66 4.32 25.13
C LEU A 62 13.83 5.38 26.22
N LEU A 63 15.05 5.87 26.43
CA LEU A 63 15.38 6.85 27.47
C LEU A 63 15.10 8.29 27.03
N SER A 64 15.27 8.63 25.75
CA SER A 64 14.89 9.95 25.22
C SER A 64 13.38 10.20 25.24
N SER A 65 12.56 9.14 25.33
CA SER A 65 11.10 9.25 25.50
C SER A 65 10.67 9.65 26.92
N SER A 66 11.59 9.64 27.90
CA SER A 66 11.29 9.94 29.31
C SER A 66 11.48 11.41 29.68
N GLU A 67 12.21 12.18 28.86
CA GLU A 67 12.49 13.60 29.11
C GLU A 67 11.84 14.46 28.01
N SER A 68 10.68 15.04 28.35
CA SER A 68 9.90 16.00 27.55
C SER A 68 9.11 15.42 26.36
N VAL A 69 7.82 15.21 26.61
CA VAL A 69 6.78 14.86 25.60
C VAL A 69 6.38 16.08 24.76
N LYS A 70 7.38 16.80 24.25
CA LYS A 70 7.19 17.87 23.27
C LYS A 70 7.95 17.62 21.98
N ASP A 71 8.96 16.75 22.01
CA ASP A 71 9.56 16.23 20.79
C ASP A 71 8.81 14.96 20.37
N GLU A 72 8.43 14.98 19.09
CA GLU A 72 7.85 13.88 18.34
C GLU A 72 8.58 12.56 18.69
N PHE A 73 7.82 11.50 19.01
CA PHE A 73 8.38 10.15 19.10
C PHE A 73 9.26 9.94 17.86
N ASP A 74 10.57 9.72 18.05
CA ASP A 74 11.59 9.81 16.98
C ASP A 74 11.45 8.67 15.96
N SER A 75 10.39 8.80 15.18
CA SER A 75 9.94 7.85 14.18
C SER A 75 10.98 7.74 13.09
N ILE A 76 11.66 8.86 12.78
CA ILE A 76 12.68 8.95 11.75
C ILE A 76 13.90 8.12 12.12
N SER A 77 14.43 8.23 13.35
CA SER A 77 15.60 7.42 13.74
C SER A 77 15.28 5.93 13.81
N ILE A 78 14.08 5.56 14.28
CA ILE A 78 13.64 4.17 14.33
C ILE A 78 13.46 3.60 12.90
N LEU A 79 12.90 4.38 11.98
CA LEU A 79 12.76 4.00 10.57
C LEU A 79 14.10 3.86 9.86
N LYS A 80 15.10 4.69 10.19
CA LYS A 80 16.46 4.55 9.67
C LYS A 80 17.09 3.21 10.04
N GLN A 81 16.78 2.68 11.23
CA GLN A 81 17.24 1.36 11.66
C GLN A 81 16.48 0.21 10.97
N PHE A 82 15.28 0.48 10.46
CA PHE A 82 14.45 -0.49 9.76
C PHE A 82 14.76 -0.57 8.26
N THR A 83 15.90 -1.17 7.91
CA THR A 83 16.41 -1.23 6.54
C THR A 83 15.88 -2.38 5.70
N VAL A 84 15.91 -2.23 4.37
CA VAL A 84 15.55 -3.28 3.40
C VAL A 84 16.42 -4.53 3.56
N ASP A 85 17.69 -4.38 3.93
CA ASP A 85 18.60 -5.51 4.13
C ASP A 85 18.28 -6.30 5.40
N GLY A 86 17.93 -5.63 6.50
CA GLY A 86 17.42 -6.29 7.70
C GLY A 86 16.14 -7.08 7.40
N LEU A 87 15.28 -6.54 6.53
CA LEU A 87 14.05 -7.17 6.07
C LEU A 87 14.27 -8.40 5.18
N LYS A 88 15.37 -8.48 4.42
CA LYS A 88 15.69 -9.67 3.60
C LYS A 88 15.91 -10.91 4.48
N GLY A 89 16.47 -10.73 5.67
CA GLY A 89 16.69 -11.81 6.64
C GLY A 89 15.42 -12.31 7.35
N LEU A 90 14.28 -11.62 7.23
CA LEU A 90 13.04 -12.01 7.87
C LEU A 90 12.24 -12.99 7.00
N SER A 91 11.66 -14.00 7.64
CA SER A 91 10.71 -14.89 6.97
C SER A 91 9.43 -14.15 6.56
N TRP A 92 8.84 -14.55 5.44
CA TRP A 92 7.57 -14.01 4.95
C TRP A 92 6.45 -14.10 6.01
N LYS A 93 6.43 -15.15 6.83
CA LYS A 93 5.49 -15.33 7.94
C LYS A 93 5.59 -14.21 8.98
N LYS A 94 6.82 -13.78 9.31
CA LYS A 94 7.03 -12.65 10.23
C LYS A 94 6.51 -11.34 9.62
N LYS A 95 6.77 -11.11 8.33
CA LYS A 95 6.27 -9.94 7.60
C LYS A 95 4.74 -9.90 7.58
N PHE A 96 4.06 -11.01 7.26
CA PHE A 96 2.60 -11.09 7.31
C PHE A 96 2.05 -10.89 8.72
N GLY A 97 2.65 -11.53 9.72
CA GLY A 97 2.24 -11.39 11.10
C GLY A 97 2.27 -9.94 11.55
N PHE A 98 3.35 -9.23 11.22
CA PHE A 98 3.48 -7.80 11.49
C PHE A 98 2.41 -6.98 10.76
N LEU A 99 2.23 -7.14 9.45
CA LEU A 99 1.25 -6.37 8.68
C LEU A 99 -0.18 -6.56 9.20
N HIS A 100 -0.56 -7.78 9.59
CA HIS A 100 -1.88 -8.01 10.20
C HIS A 100 -2.02 -7.39 11.60
N VAL A 101 -0.93 -7.27 12.36
CA VAL A 101 -0.96 -6.52 13.62
C VAL A 101 -1.18 -5.03 13.33
N ILE A 102 -0.52 -4.47 12.30
CA ILE A 102 -0.75 -3.09 11.87
C ILE A 102 -2.21 -2.87 11.44
N GLU A 103 -2.76 -3.76 10.60
CA GLU A 103 -4.16 -3.68 10.16
C GLU A 103 -5.13 -3.67 11.35
N GLU A 104 -4.87 -4.47 12.39
CA GLU A 104 -5.68 -4.47 13.60
C GLU A 104 -5.47 -3.25 14.50
N ILE A 105 -4.23 -2.73 14.61
CA ILE A 105 -3.96 -1.48 15.33
C ILE A 105 -4.78 -0.35 14.71
N LEU A 106 -4.73 -0.20 13.37
CA LEU A 106 -5.51 0.82 12.67
C LEU A 106 -7.03 0.60 12.82
N ALA A 107 -7.48 -0.61 13.09
CA ALA A 107 -8.90 -0.91 13.29
C ALA A 107 -9.38 -0.69 14.74
N VAL A 108 -8.49 -0.79 15.73
CA VAL A 108 -8.84 -0.74 17.15
C VAL A 108 -8.55 0.61 17.78
N PHE A 109 -7.40 1.22 17.44
CA PHE A 109 -7.01 2.50 18.01
C PHE A 109 -7.83 3.64 17.38
N ASP A 110 -8.23 4.59 18.23
CA ASP A 110 -8.79 5.86 17.77
C ASP A 110 -7.70 6.74 17.13
N GLU A 111 -8.12 7.85 16.54
CA GLU A 111 -7.22 8.78 15.87
C GLU A 111 -6.26 9.45 16.85
N TYR A 112 -6.71 9.82 18.04
CA TYR A 112 -5.89 10.53 19.02
C TYR A 112 -4.67 9.71 19.46
N HIS A 113 -4.86 8.43 19.77
CA HIS A 113 -3.80 7.56 20.26
C HIS A 113 -2.83 7.08 19.17
N ILE A 114 -3.31 6.92 17.93
CA ILE A 114 -2.49 6.38 16.83
C ILE A 114 -1.71 7.46 16.08
N ASN A 115 -2.23 8.70 16.04
CA ASN A 115 -1.69 9.79 15.24
C ASN A 115 -0.19 10.05 15.48
N PRO A 116 0.33 10.06 16.73
CA PRO A 116 1.76 10.27 17.00
C PRO A 116 2.68 9.17 16.43
N PHE A 117 2.14 7.99 16.14
CA PHE A 117 2.90 6.82 15.69
C PHE A 117 2.62 6.48 14.23
N LEU A 118 1.71 7.19 13.57
CA LEU A 118 1.21 6.79 12.25
C LEU A 118 2.30 6.88 11.18
N ASN A 119 3.17 7.90 11.23
CA ASN A 119 4.34 8.03 10.36
C ASN A 119 5.31 6.85 10.50
N LEU A 120 5.59 6.42 11.75
CA LEU A 120 6.41 5.24 12.03
C LEU A 120 5.77 3.98 11.42
N LEU A 121 4.50 3.73 11.70
CA LEU A 121 3.80 2.53 11.25
C LEU A 121 3.74 2.45 9.73
N MET A 122 3.35 3.55 9.08
CA MET A 122 3.25 3.60 7.63
C MET A 122 4.63 3.55 6.96
N GLY A 123 5.65 4.17 7.55
CA GLY A 123 7.03 4.02 7.11
C GLY A 123 7.49 2.54 7.16
N CYS A 124 7.16 1.81 8.23
CA CYS A 124 7.45 0.37 8.31
C CYS A 124 6.70 -0.42 7.23
N VAL A 125 5.43 -0.15 7.00
CA VAL A 125 4.64 -0.83 5.96
C VAL A 125 5.27 -0.59 4.58
N VAL A 126 5.69 0.64 4.28
CA VAL A 126 6.33 0.97 3.00
C VAL A 126 7.72 0.37 2.85
N ARG A 127 8.51 0.23 3.93
CA ARG A 127 9.78 -0.51 3.88
C ARG A 127 9.58 -2.00 3.62
N VAL A 128 8.51 -2.60 4.15
CA VAL A 128 8.13 -3.98 3.79
C VAL A 128 7.71 -4.06 2.32
N LEU A 129 6.94 -3.08 1.83
CA LEU A 129 6.57 -2.95 0.42
C LEU A 129 7.81 -2.91 -0.49
N GLU A 130 8.78 -2.06 -0.18
CA GLU A 130 10.05 -1.91 -0.89
C GLU A 130 10.84 -3.24 -0.92
N SER A 131 10.95 -3.91 0.23
CA SER A 131 11.58 -5.23 0.33
C SER A 131 10.90 -6.28 -0.56
N CYS A 132 9.56 -6.27 -0.65
CA CYS A 132 8.82 -7.19 -1.52
C CYS A 132 9.05 -6.87 -3.00
N THR A 133 9.03 -5.59 -3.38
CA THR A 133 9.32 -5.16 -4.75
C THR A 133 10.74 -5.55 -5.16
N ALA A 134 11.75 -5.27 -4.34
CA ALA A 134 13.14 -5.64 -4.61
C ALA A 134 13.32 -7.16 -4.77
N ALA A 135 12.65 -7.96 -3.93
CA ALA A 135 12.67 -9.43 -4.04
C ALA A 135 12.07 -9.91 -5.37
N LEU A 136 10.95 -9.32 -5.80
CA LEU A 136 10.30 -9.67 -7.07
C LEU A 136 11.14 -9.28 -8.30
N GLU A 137 11.77 -8.11 -8.29
CA GLU A 137 12.65 -7.69 -9.39
C GLU A 137 13.92 -8.56 -9.47
N SER A 138 14.48 -8.96 -8.32
CA SER A 138 15.63 -9.88 -8.29
C SER A 138 15.30 -11.29 -8.84
N SER A 139 14.03 -11.70 -8.78
CA SER A 139 13.58 -12.98 -9.32
C SER A 139 13.43 -12.94 -10.84
N LYS A 140 13.06 -11.80 -11.43
CA LYS A 140 12.93 -11.64 -12.89
C LYS A 140 14.27 -11.73 -13.62
N CYS A 141 15.36 -11.27 -12.98
CA CYS A 141 16.70 -11.31 -13.56
C CYS A 141 17.36 -12.70 -13.55
N LYS A 142 16.71 -13.72 -12.95
CA LYS A 142 17.25 -15.08 -12.84
C LYS A 142 16.68 -16.06 -13.86
N GLU A 143 15.81 -15.62 -14.77
CA GLU A 143 15.45 -16.43 -15.94
C GLU A 143 16.70 -16.63 -16.81
N PRO A 144 17.17 -17.87 -17.03
CA PRO A 144 18.28 -18.10 -17.93
C PRO A 144 17.80 -17.79 -19.35
N SER A 145 18.43 -16.80 -19.98
CA SER A 145 18.36 -16.65 -21.43
C SER A 145 18.90 -17.93 -22.06
N LEU A 146 18.01 -18.80 -22.53
CA LEU A 146 18.37 -20.00 -23.30
C LEU A 146 18.92 -19.55 -24.65
N THR A 147 20.23 -19.32 -24.70
CA THR A 147 21.01 -19.36 -25.95
C THR A 147 21.91 -20.58 -25.90
N ASP A 148 21.44 -21.62 -26.57
CA ASP A 148 22.18 -22.59 -27.39
C ASP A 148 23.44 -23.27 -26.79
N SER A 149 23.30 -24.56 -26.43
CA SER A 149 24.10 -25.65 -26.98
C SER A 149 23.74 -26.97 -26.30
N GLY A 150 23.43 -27.99 -27.11
CA GLY A 150 22.93 -29.27 -26.64
C GLY A 150 23.98 -30.12 -25.95
N PHE A 151 23.62 -30.71 -24.80
CA PHE A 151 24.10 -32.01 -24.33
C PHE A 151 23.06 -32.63 -23.39
N ASN A 152 22.61 -33.85 -23.70
CA ASN A 152 21.59 -34.58 -22.97
C ASN A 152 22.13 -35.12 -21.63
N VAL A 153 21.66 -34.55 -20.51
CA VAL A 153 21.66 -35.18 -19.18
C VAL A 153 20.30 -34.91 -18.51
N ALA A 154 19.24 -35.49 -19.08
CA ALA A 154 17.87 -34.97 -18.97
C ALA A 154 16.94 -35.57 -17.90
N ALA A 155 17.43 -36.34 -16.92
CA ALA A 155 16.52 -37.01 -15.95
C ALA A 155 16.68 -36.56 -14.49
N ALA A 156 17.88 -36.20 -14.04
CA ALA A 156 18.11 -35.74 -12.67
C ALA A 156 18.02 -34.20 -12.54
N TYR A 157 18.41 -33.47 -13.58
CA TYR A 157 18.27 -32.01 -13.63
C TYR A 157 16.80 -31.57 -13.71
N ASP A 158 15.96 -32.32 -14.40
CA ASP A 158 14.56 -31.96 -14.68
C ASP A 158 13.64 -32.01 -13.43
N ILE A 159 14.01 -32.83 -12.43
CA ILE A 159 13.31 -32.88 -11.13
C ILE A 159 13.74 -31.71 -10.24
N VAL A 160 15.06 -31.41 -10.22
CA VAL A 160 15.62 -30.31 -9.43
C VAL A 160 15.17 -28.96 -10.00
N ASP A 161 15.13 -28.79 -11.32
CA ASP A 161 14.62 -27.57 -11.97
C ASP A 161 13.13 -27.37 -11.70
N ARG A 162 12.30 -28.43 -11.83
CA ARG A 162 10.87 -28.33 -11.47
C ARG A 162 10.64 -28.00 -10.00
N GLU A 163 11.43 -28.57 -9.09
CA GLU A 163 11.31 -28.29 -7.66
C GLU A 163 11.75 -26.85 -7.33
N ILE A 164 12.82 -26.36 -7.97
CA ILE A 164 13.27 -24.96 -7.88
C ILE A 164 12.21 -24.01 -8.46
N ASP A 165 11.58 -24.35 -9.58
CA ASP A 165 10.51 -23.56 -10.20
C ASP A 165 9.25 -23.51 -9.34
N ILE A 166 8.86 -24.62 -8.69
CA ILE A 166 7.71 -24.67 -7.77
C ILE A 166 7.99 -23.85 -6.51
N VAL A 167 9.20 -23.93 -5.94
CA VAL A 167 9.58 -23.15 -4.76
C VAL A 167 9.68 -21.66 -5.09
N THR A 168 10.25 -21.32 -6.25
CA THR A 168 10.39 -19.94 -6.73
C THR A 168 9.03 -19.33 -7.05
N SER A 169 8.14 -20.05 -7.74
CA SER A 169 6.78 -19.59 -8.03
C SER A 169 5.94 -19.38 -6.76
N THR A 170 6.10 -20.25 -5.76
CA THR A 170 5.45 -20.10 -4.45
C THR A 170 5.97 -18.88 -3.69
N ALA A 171 7.28 -18.63 -3.70
CA ALA A 171 7.88 -17.45 -3.08
C ALA A 171 7.45 -16.15 -3.77
N VAL A 172 7.44 -16.13 -5.11
CA VAL A 172 6.95 -15.00 -5.91
C VAL A 172 5.49 -14.68 -5.57
N LYS A 173 4.63 -15.70 -5.46
CA LYS A 173 3.23 -15.52 -5.04
C LYS A 173 3.13 -14.88 -3.66
N GLN A 174 3.90 -15.36 -2.68
CA GLN A 174 3.90 -14.81 -1.32
C GLN A 174 4.35 -13.35 -1.28
N PHE A 175 5.36 -12.97 -2.07
CA PHE A 175 5.78 -11.57 -2.16
C PHE A 175 4.75 -10.67 -2.84
N LYS A 176 4.04 -11.17 -3.87
CA LYS A 176 2.92 -10.46 -4.49
C LYS A 176 1.78 -10.23 -3.48
N GLU A 177 1.44 -11.24 -2.69
CA GLU A 177 0.41 -11.13 -1.64
C GLU A 177 0.83 -10.15 -0.52
N LEU A 178 2.08 -10.21 -0.04
CA LEU A 178 2.61 -9.24 0.93
C LEU A 178 2.57 -7.81 0.39
N ARG A 179 3.01 -7.62 -0.86
CA ARG A 179 2.99 -6.33 -1.56
C ARG A 179 1.57 -5.77 -1.62
N SER A 180 0.61 -6.61 -1.98
CA SER A 180 -0.83 -6.27 -2.01
C SER A 180 -1.34 -5.86 -0.62
N LEU A 181 -1.01 -6.63 0.42
CA LEU A 181 -1.40 -6.31 1.80
C LEU A 181 -0.82 -4.98 2.29
N CYS A 182 0.45 -4.69 1.97
CA CYS A 182 1.06 -3.39 2.30
C CYS A 182 0.29 -2.23 1.66
N LEU A 183 0.00 -2.33 0.37
CA LEU A 183 -0.78 -1.31 -0.36
C LEU A 183 -2.19 -1.17 0.20
N LYS A 184 -2.84 -2.27 0.57
CA LYS A 184 -4.15 -2.24 1.21
C LYS A 184 -4.11 -1.46 2.53
N ILE A 185 -3.12 -1.74 3.38
CA ILE A 185 -2.93 -1.03 4.66
C ILE A 185 -2.70 0.46 4.41
N VAL A 186 -1.83 0.82 3.47
CA VAL A 186 -1.59 2.22 3.09
C VAL A 186 -2.89 2.89 2.63
N SER A 187 -3.63 2.26 1.72
CA SER A 187 -4.92 2.82 1.24
C SER A 187 -5.94 3.02 2.36
N SER A 188 -6.00 2.10 3.33
CA SER A 188 -6.88 2.21 4.49
C SER A 188 -6.45 3.32 5.44
N ALA A 189 -5.15 3.48 5.67
CA ALA A 189 -4.63 4.57 6.48
C ALA A 189 -4.92 5.94 5.83
N LEU A 190 -4.67 6.08 4.53
CA LEU A 190 -4.96 7.32 3.80
C LEU A 190 -6.44 7.70 3.82
N ALA A 191 -7.32 6.70 3.70
CA ALA A 191 -8.77 6.92 3.74
C ALA A 191 -9.30 7.23 5.15
N LYS A 192 -8.63 6.74 6.21
CA LYS A 192 -9.05 6.94 7.61
C LYS A 192 -8.49 8.24 8.20
N TYR A 193 -7.25 8.59 7.87
CA TYR A 193 -6.50 9.69 8.45
C TYR A 193 -6.22 10.79 7.41
N GLU A 194 -7.28 11.30 6.77
CA GLU A 194 -7.19 12.24 5.64
C GLU A 194 -6.47 13.56 6.00
N ASN A 195 -6.47 13.93 7.28
CA ASN A 195 -5.85 15.15 7.80
C ASN A 195 -4.41 14.96 8.29
N HIS A 196 -3.95 13.72 8.46
CA HIS A 196 -2.60 13.43 8.95
C HIS A 196 -1.54 13.89 7.94
N ASP A 197 -0.48 14.52 8.44
CA ASP A 197 0.65 14.93 7.62
C ASP A 197 1.68 13.81 7.53
N PHE A 198 1.59 13.04 6.44
CA PHE A 198 2.61 12.06 6.12
C PHE A 198 3.84 12.76 5.58
N HIS A 199 4.97 12.62 6.27
CA HIS A 199 6.22 13.30 5.94
C HIS A 199 6.70 13.00 4.51
N SER A 200 7.49 13.91 3.93
CA SER A 200 8.00 13.79 2.56
C SER A 200 8.73 12.48 2.28
N GLU A 201 9.47 11.99 3.28
CA GLU A 201 10.25 10.76 3.28
C GLU A 201 9.37 9.53 3.12
N PHE A 202 8.18 9.53 3.71
CA PHE A 202 7.20 8.46 3.52
C PHE A 202 6.79 8.37 2.04
N TRP A 203 6.48 9.50 1.43
CA TRP A 203 6.07 9.54 0.03
C TRP A 203 7.19 9.15 -0.92
N ASP A 204 8.42 9.56 -0.65
CA ASP A 204 9.59 9.18 -1.45
C ASP A 204 9.80 7.67 -1.41
N LEU A 205 9.70 7.05 -0.23
CA LEU A 205 9.76 5.60 -0.09
C LEU A 205 8.59 4.92 -0.81
N PHE A 206 7.36 5.44 -0.67
CA PHE A 206 6.17 4.84 -1.29
C PHE A 206 6.28 4.84 -2.82
N PHE A 207 6.59 5.99 -3.43
CA PHE A 207 6.69 6.10 -4.89
C PHE A 207 7.90 5.37 -5.46
N THR A 208 8.97 5.22 -4.68
CA THR A 208 10.12 4.37 -5.06
C THR A 208 9.71 2.91 -5.07
N ALA A 209 9.13 2.42 -3.97
CA ALA A 209 8.71 1.02 -3.82
C ALA A 209 7.59 0.61 -4.79
N ALA A 210 6.69 1.54 -5.12
CA ALA A 210 5.59 1.31 -6.07
C ALA A 210 6.00 1.56 -7.53
N SER A 211 7.20 2.07 -7.83
CA SER A 211 7.57 2.50 -9.19
C SER A 211 7.38 1.40 -10.25
N PRO A 212 7.77 0.14 -10.04
CA PRO A 212 7.54 -0.92 -11.02
C PRO A 212 6.05 -1.19 -11.28
N LEU A 213 5.22 -1.11 -10.23
CA LEU A 213 3.77 -1.28 -10.33
C LEU A 213 3.10 -0.11 -11.05
N ILE A 214 3.61 1.11 -10.85
CA ILE A 214 3.14 2.30 -11.56
C ILE A 214 3.46 2.19 -13.05
N GLY A 215 4.66 1.70 -13.38
CA GLY A 215 5.07 1.53 -14.78
C GLY A 215 4.21 0.56 -15.58
N SER A 216 3.70 -0.50 -14.95
CA SER A 216 2.79 -1.47 -15.59
C SER A 216 1.30 -1.24 -15.24
N PHE A 217 0.97 -0.13 -14.56
CA PHE A 217 -0.34 0.07 -13.92
C PHE A 217 -1.50 0.00 -14.90
N LYS A 218 -1.38 0.63 -16.07
CA LYS A 218 -2.42 0.60 -17.11
C LYS A 218 -2.74 -0.82 -17.57
N GLN A 219 -1.71 -1.62 -17.83
CA GLN A 219 -1.85 -2.96 -18.38
C GLN A 219 -2.33 -3.95 -17.31
N GLU A 220 -1.67 -3.97 -16.15
CA GLU A 220 -2.02 -4.88 -15.06
C GLU A 220 -3.35 -4.47 -14.40
N GLY A 221 -3.56 -3.18 -14.17
CA GLY A 221 -4.71 -2.65 -13.45
C GLY A 221 -6.03 -2.73 -14.21
N ALA A 222 -5.99 -2.76 -15.55
CA ALA A 222 -7.18 -2.93 -16.38
C ALA A 222 -7.53 -4.39 -16.70
N SER A 223 -6.62 -5.33 -16.41
CA SER A 223 -6.78 -6.75 -16.76
C SER A 223 -7.55 -7.57 -15.71
N SER A 224 -7.78 -7.01 -14.52
CA SER A 224 -8.38 -7.71 -13.38
C SER A 224 -9.89 -7.51 -13.29
N GLU A 225 -10.59 -8.40 -12.57
CA GLU A 225 -12.02 -8.17 -12.29
C GLU A 225 -12.24 -7.05 -11.27
N LYS A 226 -11.29 -6.86 -10.33
CA LYS A 226 -11.39 -5.89 -9.23
C LYS A 226 -10.25 -4.88 -9.30
N PRO A 227 -10.47 -3.62 -8.86
CA PRO A 227 -9.40 -2.65 -8.73
C PRO A 227 -8.26 -3.17 -7.84
N SER A 228 -7.02 -2.90 -8.25
CA SER A 228 -5.85 -3.27 -7.46
C SER A 228 -5.73 -2.43 -6.18
N SER A 229 -5.05 -2.96 -5.16
CA SER A 229 -4.78 -2.19 -3.93
C SER A 229 -3.94 -0.93 -4.19
N LEU A 230 -3.15 -0.91 -5.26
CA LEU A 230 -2.46 0.31 -5.70
C LEU A 230 -3.45 1.35 -6.23
N PHE A 231 -4.46 0.94 -7.01
CA PHE A 231 -5.53 1.85 -7.41
C PHE A 231 -6.29 2.37 -6.19
N SER A 232 -6.57 1.54 -5.19
CA SER A 232 -7.16 2.00 -3.92
C SER A 232 -6.32 3.08 -3.23
N CYS A 233 -4.99 3.02 -3.31
CA CYS A 233 -4.12 4.10 -2.81
C CYS A 233 -4.34 5.40 -3.60
N PHE A 234 -4.33 5.35 -4.93
CA PHE A 234 -4.54 6.53 -5.76
C PHE A 234 -5.94 7.13 -5.60
N LEU A 235 -6.96 6.28 -5.39
CA LEU A 235 -8.31 6.73 -5.10
C LEU A 235 -8.41 7.42 -3.73
N ALA A 236 -7.69 6.94 -2.72
CA ALA A 236 -7.60 7.62 -1.43
C ALA A 236 -6.86 8.96 -1.56
N ILE A 237 -5.76 8.99 -2.32
CA ILE A 237 -5.01 10.23 -2.61
C ILE A 237 -5.88 11.25 -3.34
N SER A 238 -6.72 10.83 -4.31
CA SER A 238 -7.55 11.77 -5.07
C SER A 238 -8.67 12.43 -4.28
N ARG A 239 -8.98 11.93 -3.07
CA ARG A 239 -10.00 12.50 -2.17
C ARG A 239 -9.49 13.65 -1.30
N SER A 240 -8.18 13.73 -1.07
CA SER A 240 -7.61 14.71 -0.15
C SER A 240 -6.81 15.75 -0.92
N ILE A 241 -7.18 17.02 -0.73
CA ILE A 241 -6.46 18.15 -1.31
C ILE A 241 -4.97 18.15 -0.98
N LYS A 242 -4.61 17.72 0.24
CA LYS A 242 -3.21 17.64 0.69
C LYS A 242 -2.40 16.66 -0.16
N PHE A 243 -3.05 15.58 -0.61
CA PHE A 243 -2.38 14.47 -1.29
C PHE A 243 -2.48 14.56 -2.81
N VAL A 244 -3.45 15.28 -3.38
CA VAL A 244 -3.59 15.42 -4.85
C VAL A 244 -2.29 15.80 -5.57
N PRO A 245 -1.45 16.74 -5.08
CA PRO A 245 -0.17 17.05 -5.71
C PRO A 245 0.75 15.83 -5.93
N LEU A 246 0.62 14.79 -5.10
CA LEU A 246 1.40 13.56 -5.22
C LEU A 246 1.08 12.77 -6.49
N LEU A 247 -0.13 12.91 -7.05
CA LEU A 247 -0.51 12.29 -8.32
C LEU A 247 0.34 12.82 -9.48
N GLY A 248 0.88 14.04 -9.36
CA GLY A 248 1.80 14.63 -10.33
C GLY A 248 3.24 14.11 -10.25
N ARG A 249 3.63 13.31 -9.24
CA ARG A 249 5.01 12.82 -9.08
C ARG A 249 5.46 11.86 -10.18
N LYS A 250 4.53 11.21 -10.87
CA LYS A 250 4.80 10.29 -11.99
C LYS A 250 4.03 10.78 -13.20
N LYS A 251 4.75 11.24 -14.23
CA LYS A 251 4.21 11.90 -15.43
C LYS A 251 3.03 11.17 -16.07
N ASN A 252 3.08 9.83 -16.11
CA ASN A 252 2.07 9.04 -16.80
C ASN A 252 0.94 8.56 -15.87
N LEU A 253 1.03 8.75 -14.56
CA LEU A 253 0.08 8.15 -13.62
C LEU A 253 -1.38 8.53 -13.88
N VAL A 254 -1.66 9.84 -13.94
CA VAL A 254 -3.01 10.36 -14.17
C VAL A 254 -3.52 10.03 -15.58
N PRO A 255 -2.78 10.29 -16.68
CA PRO A 255 -3.26 9.92 -18.02
C PRO A 255 -3.39 8.40 -18.19
N ASP A 256 -2.58 7.58 -17.51
CA ASP A 256 -2.73 6.12 -17.52
C ASP A 256 -4.06 5.71 -16.86
N ILE A 257 -4.41 6.29 -15.70
CA ILE A 257 -5.71 6.06 -15.05
C ILE A 257 -6.86 6.46 -15.98
N PHE A 258 -6.81 7.64 -16.60
CA PHE A 258 -7.88 8.09 -17.51
C PHE A 258 -8.02 7.17 -18.72
N SER A 259 -6.90 6.76 -19.30
CA SER A 259 -6.90 5.88 -20.47
C SER A 259 -7.36 4.45 -20.18
N MET A 260 -7.63 4.07 -18.91
CA MET A 260 -8.29 2.80 -18.60
C MET A 260 -9.70 2.72 -19.17
N PHE A 261 -10.36 3.86 -19.41
CA PHE A 261 -11.66 3.90 -20.11
C PHE A 261 -11.59 3.36 -21.54
N THR A 262 -10.42 3.38 -22.19
CA THR A 262 -10.27 2.88 -23.56
C THR A 262 -10.00 1.37 -23.62
N ILE A 263 -9.86 0.69 -22.47
CA ILE A 263 -9.52 -0.73 -22.42
C ILE A 263 -10.79 -1.55 -22.43
N THR A 264 -11.09 -2.20 -23.56
CA THR A 264 -12.33 -2.94 -23.80
C THR A 264 -12.54 -4.13 -22.85
N THR A 265 -11.46 -4.70 -22.34
CA THR A 265 -11.45 -5.82 -21.39
C THR A 265 -11.53 -5.37 -19.94
N ALA A 266 -11.52 -4.07 -19.65
CA ALA A 266 -11.64 -3.58 -18.28
C ALA A 266 -13.02 -3.93 -17.71
N SER A 267 -13.03 -4.39 -16.46
CA SER A 267 -14.28 -4.70 -15.75
C SER A 267 -15.03 -3.43 -15.35
N ASP A 268 -16.35 -3.55 -15.15
CA ASP A 268 -17.17 -2.43 -14.70
C ASP A 268 -16.73 -1.88 -13.33
N ALA A 269 -16.16 -2.73 -12.47
CA ALA A 269 -15.61 -2.31 -11.19
C ALA A 269 -14.37 -1.41 -11.36
N ILE A 270 -13.54 -1.67 -12.37
CA ILE A 270 -12.40 -0.81 -12.71
C ILE A 270 -12.91 0.50 -13.28
N ILE A 271 -13.83 0.46 -14.25
CA ILE A 271 -14.41 1.66 -14.86
C ILE A 271 -15.07 2.55 -13.81
N SER A 272 -15.84 1.97 -12.89
CA SER A 272 -16.43 2.68 -11.75
C SER A 272 -15.37 3.32 -10.85
N CYS A 273 -14.25 2.64 -10.61
CA CYS A 273 -13.12 3.18 -9.84
C CYS A 273 -12.45 4.36 -10.55
N VAL A 274 -12.30 4.31 -11.89
CA VAL A 274 -11.78 5.43 -12.69
C VAL A 274 -12.76 6.62 -12.63
N PHE A 275 -14.06 6.38 -12.79
CA PHE A 275 -15.08 7.43 -12.61
C PHE A 275 -15.01 8.07 -11.24
N LYS A 276 -14.91 7.27 -10.17
CA LYS A 276 -14.78 7.78 -8.79
C LYS A 276 -13.51 8.60 -8.61
N PHE A 277 -12.41 8.17 -9.21
CA PHE A 277 -11.16 8.91 -9.18
C PHE A 277 -11.30 10.30 -9.81
N VAL A 278 -11.90 10.38 -11.00
CA VAL A 278 -12.15 11.66 -11.68
C VAL A 278 -13.14 12.53 -10.89
N GLU A 279 -14.23 11.94 -10.39
CA GLU A 279 -15.23 12.62 -9.58
C GLU A 279 -14.60 13.30 -8.36
N ASN A 280 -13.71 12.60 -7.65
CA ASN A 280 -13.00 13.19 -6.50
C ASN A 280 -12.19 14.42 -6.90
N LEU A 281 -11.46 14.38 -8.02
CA LEU A 281 -10.67 15.52 -8.50
C LEU A 281 -11.56 16.71 -8.86
N LEU A 282 -12.66 16.48 -9.58
CA LEU A 282 -13.60 17.54 -9.95
C LEU A 282 -14.29 18.14 -8.73
N ASN A 283 -14.67 17.31 -7.76
CA ASN A 283 -15.26 17.77 -6.51
C ASN A 283 -14.27 18.65 -5.74
N LEU A 284 -12.99 18.27 -5.65
CA LEU A 284 -11.97 19.10 -5.00
C LEU A 284 -11.75 20.42 -5.74
N ASP A 285 -11.65 20.41 -7.08
CA ASP A 285 -11.50 21.64 -7.87
C ASP A 285 -12.67 22.62 -7.66
N SER A 286 -13.90 22.11 -7.64
CA SER A 286 -15.09 22.94 -7.42
C SER A 286 -15.17 23.56 -6.02
N GLN A 287 -14.63 22.89 -5.00
CA GLN A 287 -14.63 23.39 -3.61
C GLN A 287 -13.59 24.48 -3.36
N LEU A 288 -12.54 24.56 -4.19
CA LEU A 288 -11.35 25.37 -3.90
C LEU A 288 -11.35 26.80 -4.43
N GLY A 289 -12.39 27.21 -5.15
CA GLY A 289 -12.42 28.53 -5.76
C GLY A 289 -11.21 28.77 -6.67
N THR A 290 -10.78 30.02 -6.81
CA THR A 290 -9.72 30.42 -7.75
C THR A 290 -8.29 30.39 -7.16
N GLU A 291 -8.11 30.20 -5.85
CA GLU A 291 -6.82 30.47 -5.19
C GLU A 291 -5.92 29.24 -5.02
N ASP A 292 -6.46 28.02 -4.87
CA ASP A 292 -5.63 26.81 -4.81
C ASP A 292 -5.61 26.05 -6.15
N GLY A 293 -4.55 26.30 -6.93
CA GLY A 293 -4.31 25.63 -8.21
C GLY A 293 -3.70 24.23 -8.12
N SER A 294 -3.60 23.61 -6.93
CA SER A 294 -3.03 22.27 -6.75
C SER A 294 -3.73 21.19 -7.60
N VAL A 295 -5.07 21.16 -7.57
CA VAL A 295 -5.87 20.21 -8.35
C VAL A 295 -5.77 20.50 -9.84
N LYS A 296 -5.86 21.78 -10.24
CA LYS A 296 -5.71 22.21 -11.65
C LYS A 296 -4.37 21.82 -12.26
N ARG A 297 -3.28 21.88 -11.49
CA ARG A 297 -1.94 21.45 -11.91
C ARG A 297 -1.88 19.95 -12.23
N VAL A 298 -2.75 19.14 -11.64
CA VAL A 298 -2.83 17.70 -11.89
C VAL A 298 -3.83 17.40 -13.02
N LEU A 299 -4.99 18.07 -13.04
CA LEU A 299 -6.08 17.77 -13.98
C LEU A 299 -5.87 18.38 -15.37
N LEU A 300 -5.55 19.68 -15.45
CA LEU A 300 -5.51 20.42 -16.72
C LEU A 300 -4.55 19.83 -17.76
N PRO A 301 -3.32 19.39 -17.41
CA PRO A 301 -2.40 18.82 -18.39
C PRO A 301 -2.91 17.55 -19.07
N HIS A 302 -3.94 16.91 -18.50
CA HIS A 302 -4.44 15.61 -18.93
C HIS A 302 -5.93 15.66 -19.33
N LEU A 303 -6.53 16.84 -19.43
CA LEU A 303 -7.95 16.99 -19.74
C LEU A 303 -8.31 16.42 -21.12
N ASN A 304 -7.47 16.65 -22.13
CA ASN A 304 -7.68 16.07 -23.46
C ASN A 304 -7.71 14.53 -23.42
N VAL A 305 -6.76 13.93 -22.68
CA VAL A 305 -6.72 12.46 -22.51
C VAL A 305 -8.01 11.97 -21.85
N LEU A 306 -8.52 12.67 -20.84
CA LEU A 306 -9.79 12.33 -20.19
C LEU A 306 -10.96 12.38 -21.18
N VAL A 307 -11.08 13.48 -21.94
CA VAL A 307 -12.15 13.68 -22.93
C VAL A 307 -12.10 12.61 -24.02
N ASP A 308 -10.93 12.37 -24.60
CA ASP A 308 -10.73 11.35 -25.63
C ASP A 308 -11.08 9.96 -25.08
N SER A 309 -10.67 9.66 -23.85
CA SER A 309 -10.93 8.36 -23.23
C SER A 309 -12.41 8.14 -22.91
N LEU A 310 -13.13 9.18 -22.48
CA LEU A 310 -14.58 9.14 -22.28
C LEU A 310 -15.33 8.99 -23.60
N HIS A 311 -14.91 9.71 -24.64
CA HIS A 311 -15.50 9.57 -25.97
C HIS A 311 -15.34 8.13 -26.48
N CYS A 312 -14.15 7.52 -26.34
CA CYS A 312 -13.94 6.11 -26.64
C CYS A 312 -14.87 5.19 -25.83
N LEU A 313 -15.02 5.41 -24.53
CA LEU A 313 -15.90 4.59 -23.69
C LEU A 313 -17.36 4.58 -24.21
N PHE A 314 -17.93 5.76 -24.47
CA PHE A 314 -19.32 5.88 -24.90
C PHE A 314 -19.55 5.45 -26.36
N THR A 315 -18.54 5.59 -27.23
CA THR A 315 -18.63 5.09 -28.61
C THR A 315 -18.50 3.56 -28.67
N ILE A 316 -17.62 2.95 -27.87
CA ILE A 316 -17.50 1.49 -27.76
C ILE A 316 -18.80 0.87 -27.21
N ASP A 317 -19.43 1.53 -26.24
CA ASP A 317 -20.67 1.06 -25.60
C ASP A 317 -21.88 1.08 -26.55
N SER A 318 -21.90 2.01 -27.52
CA SER A 318 -22.97 2.07 -28.53
C SER A 318 -23.09 0.80 -29.40
N GLY A 319 -22.03 -0.04 -29.46
CA GLY A 319 -22.04 -1.35 -30.12
C GLY A 319 -22.31 -2.54 -29.19
N THR A 320 -22.24 -2.36 -27.87
CA THR A 320 -22.32 -3.46 -26.88
C THR A 320 -22.95 -2.93 -25.58
N LYS A 321 -24.26 -3.13 -25.38
CA LYS A 321 -25.03 -2.59 -24.22
C LYS A 321 -24.35 -2.84 -22.85
N ARG A 322 -23.62 -1.86 -22.31
CA ARG A 322 -23.17 -1.81 -20.90
C ARG A 322 -23.74 -0.54 -20.24
N TYR A 323 -24.74 -0.70 -19.38
CA TYR A 323 -25.31 0.45 -18.66
C TYR A 323 -24.42 0.84 -17.47
N TYR A 324 -23.73 1.97 -17.58
CA TYR A 324 -23.01 2.59 -16.46
C TYR A 324 -23.91 3.56 -15.70
N SER A 325 -23.95 3.45 -14.36
CA SER A 325 -24.49 4.50 -13.50
C SER A 325 -23.50 5.66 -13.42
N LEU A 326 -23.68 6.67 -14.27
CA LEU A 326 -22.82 7.85 -14.31
C LEU A 326 -23.00 8.71 -13.05
N PRO A 327 -21.91 9.15 -12.39
CA PRO A 327 -22.00 10.14 -11.31
C PRO A 327 -22.55 11.47 -11.83
N ASN A 328 -23.25 12.22 -10.97
CA ASN A 328 -23.90 13.49 -11.30
C ASN A 328 -23.03 14.52 -12.09
N PRO A 329 -21.73 14.73 -11.80
CA PRO A 329 -20.90 15.65 -12.61
C PRO A 329 -20.71 15.19 -14.06
N PHE A 330 -20.79 13.89 -14.33
CA PHE A 330 -20.68 13.34 -15.69
C PHE A 330 -21.99 13.45 -16.47
N ILE A 331 -23.15 13.49 -15.81
CA ILE A 331 -24.44 13.75 -16.47
C ILE A 331 -24.45 15.17 -17.05
N ILE A 332 -23.91 16.13 -16.30
CA ILE A 332 -23.78 17.52 -16.74
C ILE A 332 -22.81 17.60 -17.94
N TRP A 333 -21.68 16.90 -17.90
CA TRP A 333 -20.73 16.86 -19.01
C TRP A 333 -21.25 16.12 -20.25
N ALA A 334 -21.94 14.99 -20.09
CA ALA A 334 -22.54 14.24 -21.20
C ALA A 334 -23.63 15.04 -21.92
N GLY A 335 -24.38 15.87 -21.18
CA GLY A 335 -25.35 16.81 -21.77
C GLY A 335 -24.73 18.02 -22.49
N ILE A 336 -23.43 18.32 -22.26
CA ILE A 336 -22.70 19.38 -22.97
C ILE A 336 -22.01 18.86 -24.23
N ILE A 337 -21.70 17.55 -24.28
CA ILE A 337 -20.99 16.90 -25.40
C ILE A 337 -21.95 16.29 -26.44
N SER A 338 -23.26 16.21 -26.15
CA SER A 338 -24.32 15.83 -27.11
C SER A 338 -24.86 17.03 -27.88
#